data_AF-A0A848B7R4-F1
#
_entry.id   AF-A0A848B7R4-F1
#
_cell.length_a   1.000
_cell.length_b   1.000
_cell.length_c   1.000
_cell.angle_alpha   90.00
_cell.angle_beta   90.00
_cell.angle_gamma   90.00
#
_symmetry.space_group_name_H-M   'P 1'
#
loop_
_entity.id
_entity.type
_entity.pdbx_description
1 polymer ?
#
loop_
_entity_poly.entity_id
_entity_poly.type
_entity_poly.pdbx_seq_one_letter_code
_entity_poly.pdbx_strand_id
1 'polypeptide(L)' 'MLAKEKAVAALAAIEACCGHCTYCSPDCPVAIARRAMRGLYDDLVAAEEQQERSEER' A
#
# COMPACT_ATOMS: atom_id res chain seq x y z
N MET A 1 -10.17 2.17 8.83
CA MET A 1 -9.26 2.67 9.89
C MET A 1 -8.38 3.81 9.38
N LEU A 2 -8.01 4.76 10.26
CA LEU A 2 -7.11 5.89 9.91
C LEU A 2 -5.77 5.42 9.30
N ALA A 3 -5.26 4.27 9.72
CA ALA A 3 -4.02 3.70 9.18
C ALA A 3 -4.14 3.32 7.69
N LYS A 4 -5.26 2.73 7.29
CA LYS A 4 -5.54 2.35 5.89
C LYS A 4 -5.65 3.55 4.98
N GLU A 5 -6.36 4.60 5.42
CA GLU A 5 -6.47 5.87 4.67
C GLU A 5 -5.10 6.52 4.44
N LYS A 6 -4.23 6.51 5.46
CA LYS A 6 -2.85 6.99 5.34
C LYS A 6 -2.02 6.13 4.37
N ALA A 7 -2.21 4.82 4.36
CA ALA A 7 -1.55 3.92 3.42
C ALA A 7 -1.96 4.23 1.96
N VAL A 8 -3.25 4.51 1.72
CA VAL A 8 -3.74 4.94 0.39
C VAL A 8 -3.10 6.25 -0.04
N ALA A 9 -3.08 7.26 0.83
CA ALA A 9 -2.46 8.56 0.52
C ALA A 9 -0.95 8.42 0.21
N ALA A 10 -0.24 7.57 0.96
CA ALA A 10 1.18 7.29 0.72
C ALA A 10 1.41 6.56 -0.61
N LEU A 11 0.56 5.59 -0.97
CA LEU A 11 0.62 4.93 -2.28
C LEU A 11 0.46 5.94 -3.42
N ALA A 12 -0.53 6.84 -3.32
CA ALA A 12 -0.74 7.89 -4.32
C ALA A 12 0.48 8.84 -4.44
N ALA A 13 1.10 9.21 -3.32
CA ALA A 13 2.32 10.03 -3.33
C ALA A 13 3.51 9.30 -3.99
N ILE A 14 3.68 8.00 -3.72
CA ILE A 14 4.72 7.18 -4.37
C ILE A 14 4.48 7.09 -5.88
N GLU A 15 3.23 6.93 -6.31
CA GLU A 15 2.88 6.92 -7.73
C GLU A 15 3.17 8.26 -8.41
N ALA A 16 2.90 9.39 -7.75
CA ALA A 16 3.24 10.71 -8.27
C ALA A 16 4.76 10.93 -8.45
N CYS A 17 5.60 10.24 -7.66
CA CYS A 17 7.07 10.25 -7.82
C CYS A 17 7.56 9.36 -8.98
N CYS A 18 6.70 8.57 -9.60
CA CYS A 18 7.07 7.67 -10.68
C CYS A 18 7.35 8.43 -11.98
N GLY A 19 8.58 8.39 -12.48
CA GLY A 19 8.95 9.02 -13.76
C GLY A 19 8.51 8.25 -15.02
N HIS A 20 7.78 7.13 -14.87
CA HIS A 20 7.33 6.27 -15.97
C HIS A 20 8.44 5.92 -16.98
N CYS A 21 9.61 5.54 -16.46
CA CYS A 21 10.76 5.15 -17.26
C CYS A 21 10.39 4.04 -18.26
N THR A 22 11.06 4.02 -19.41
CA THR A 22 10.86 2.99 -20.45
C THR A 22 11.17 1.56 -19.96
N TYR A 23 12.01 1.43 -18.93
CA TYR A 23 12.31 0.18 -18.25
C TYR A 23 12.28 0.38 -16.73
N CYS A 24 11.59 -0.50 -16.02
CA CYS A 24 11.57 -0.52 -14.55
C CYS A 24 12.67 -1.44 -14.02
N SER A 25 13.61 -0.90 -13.25
CA SER A 25 14.60 -1.69 -12.50
C SER A 25 13.97 -2.32 -11.25
N PRO A 26 14.33 -3.56 -10.88
CA PRO A 26 13.94 -4.14 -9.59
C PRO A 26 14.44 -3.32 -8.40
N ASP A 27 15.56 -2.61 -8.57
CA ASP A 27 16.18 -1.74 -7.55
C ASP A 27 15.69 -0.29 -7.60
N CYS A 28 14.68 0.01 -8.42
CA CYS A 28 14.09 1.34 -8.48
C CYS A 28 13.47 1.70 -7.11
N PRO A 29 13.86 2.83 -6.49
CA PRO A 29 13.37 3.20 -5.16
C PRO A 29 11.85 3.38 -5.13
N VAL A 30 11.25 3.89 -6.20
CA VAL A 30 9.79 4.02 -6.35
C VAL A 30 9.12 2.64 -6.38
N ALA A 31 9.70 1.68 -7.12
CA ALA A 31 9.16 0.33 -7.20
C ALA A 31 9.26 -0.40 -5.85
N ILE A 32 10.38 -0.25 -5.14
CA ILE A 32 10.58 -0.79 -3.79
C ILE A 32 9.55 -0.20 -2.82
N ALA A 33 9.43 1.13 -2.78
CA ALA A 33 8.49 1.82 -1.90
C ALA A 33 7.04 1.40 -2.19
N ARG A 34 6.65 1.33 -3.48
CA ARG A 34 5.31 0.91 -3.89
C ARG A 34 4.98 -0.50 -3.41
N ARG A 35 5.92 -1.46 -3.57
CA ARG A 35 5.71 -2.84 -3.11
C ARG A 35 5.55 -2.92 -1.60
N ALA A 36 6.42 -2.24 -0.85
CA ALA A 36 6.35 -2.23 0.61
C ALA A 36 5.02 -1.63 1.13
N MET A 37 4.62 -0.48 0.59
CA MET A 37 3.37 0.17 0.99
C MET A 37 2.13 -0.60 0.54
N ARG A 38 2.19 -1.29 -0.60
CA ARG A 38 1.08 -2.14 -1.04
C ARG A 38 0.88 -3.34 -0.12
N GLY A 39 1.97 -4.01 0.28
CA GLY A 39 1.91 -5.09 1.27
C GLY A 39 1.31 -4.62 2.59
N LEU A 40 1.75 -3.47 3.11
CA LEU A 40 1.16 -2.89 4.33
C LEU A 40 -0.34 -2.59 4.17
N TYR A 41 -0.76 -2.05 3.03
CA TYR A 41 -2.18 -1.79 2.76
C TYR A 41 -2.98 -3.09 2.78
N ASP A 42 -2.49 -4.14 2.12
CA ASP A 42 -3.16 -5.43 2.05
C ASP A 42 -3.27 -6.07 3.46
N ASP A 43 -2.22 -5.97 4.29
CA ASP A 43 -2.23 -6.42 5.69
C ASP A 43 -3.28 -5.67 6.52
N LEU A 44 -3.40 -4.35 6.33
CA LEU A 44 -4.42 -3.53 7.03
C LEU A 44 -5.84 -3.88 6.60
N VAL A 45 -6.06 -4.17 5.32
CA VAL A 45 -7.36 -4.63 4.81
C VAL A 45 -7.72 -5.97 5.45
N ALA A 46 -6.79 -6.92 5.46
CA ALA A 46 -7.03 -8.23 6.06
C ALA A 46 -7.32 -8.13 7.57
N ALA A 47 -6.63 -7.22 8.28
CA ALA A 47 -6.87 -6.97 9.69
C ALA A 47 -8.27 -6.38 9.96
N GLU A 48 -8.72 -5.42 9.14
CA GLU A 48 -10.09 -4.86 9.22
C GLU A 48 -11.14 -5.95 8.99
N GLU A 49 -11.00 -6.75 7.93
CA GLU A 49 -11.93 -7.85 7.63
C GLU A 49 -11.99 -8.90 8.75
N GLN A 50 -10.85 -9.18 9.40
CA GLN A 50 -10.82 -10.07 10.56
C GLN A 50 -11.51 -9.48 11.78
N GLN A 51 -11.36 -8.16 12.02
CA GLN A 51 -12.04 -7.47 13.11
C GLN A 51 -13.56 -7.50 12.90
N GLU A 52 -14.04 -7.11 11.72
CA GLU A 52 -15.48 -7.12 11.39
C GLU A 52 -16.11 -8.50 11.59
N ARG A 53 -15.44 -9.56 11.08
CA ARG A 53 -15.89 -10.96 11.27
C ARG A 53 -15.87 -11.45 12.72
N SER A 54 -15.03 -10.86 13.56
CA SER A 54 -14.97 -11.19 14.98
C SER A 54 -16.06 -10.49 15.80
N GLU A 55 -16.50 -9.31 15.35
CA GLU A 55 -17.59 -8.53 15.97
C GLU A 55 -18.98 -9.07 15.57
N GLU A 56 -19.11 -9.76 14.43
CA GLU A 56 -20.35 -10.42 14.00
C GLU A 56 -20.65 -11.77 14.70
N ARG A 57 -19.71 -12.30 15.51
CA ARG A 57 -19.84 -13.58 16.23
C ARG A 57 -20.23 -13.42 17.69
#